data_AF-A0A6M8W549-F1
#
_entry.id   AF-A0A6M8W549-F1
#
_cell.length_a   1.000
_cell.length_b   1.000
_cell.length_c   1.000
_cell.angle_alpha   90.00
_cell.angle_beta   90.00
_cell.angle_gamma   90.00
#
_symmetry.space_group_name_H-M   'P 1'
#
loop_
_entity.id
_entity.type
_entity.pdbx_description
1 polymer ?
#
loop_
_entity_poly.entity_id
_entity_poly.type
_entity_poly.pdbx_seq_one_letter_code
_entity_poly.pdbx_strand_id
1 'polypeptide(L)'
;MEDVLREGQVWAVPLPRLGYCPIVVTRVPGLAREVDFAFGYVKPEVSEGLPDPARVGTARSWSRAWVGLVPTRPFRKARWTLCGDLPGFCREEWPVPPSRGSFGSARDEESGCEGADSEEMWSVETTADEPTMTLLANEPATREEALGFPKVDVVTAASRFEKSLVHRMKGRTIPFLDTHITINELEPDSIDRWARRAEAVRAREGGSLPEWLPAGRRTDRELRAGAWLALPLTGGGFGAAMLIERPAEHFRVFSDAVVMGMRRRWDRWPTFEEVDRLRPEDGGIIDQTSMICVRDGRWRVLGYRENHDTLSWTWPVSWIRDEDRREQGVIYVRVDGTRYIELEIEPRLLDLDPRAKHTCAGSKTYRGIELDIARLLDGTLPADTEYYRASDSVVTPERMAAWQTVNRAIYAALVEKLGDAAGDGRRL
;
A
#
# COMPACT_ATOMS: atom_id res chain seq x y z
N MET A 1 -13.81 5.65 22.89
CA MET A 1 -12.43 5.17 23.05
C MET A 1 -12.31 3.96 22.11
N GLU A 2 -11.64 4.12 20.97
CA GLU A 2 -11.58 3.07 19.94
C GLU A 2 -10.68 1.92 20.40
N ASP A 3 -11.15 0.68 20.21
CA ASP A 3 -10.45 -0.55 20.63
C ASP A 3 -9.27 -0.83 19.70
N VAL A 4 -8.09 -0.30 20.03
CA VAL A 4 -6.83 -0.60 19.33
C VAL A 4 -6.39 -2.03 19.69
N LEU A 5 -5.96 -2.82 18.70
CA LEU A 5 -5.41 -4.18 18.91
C LEU A 5 -4.23 -4.13 19.88
N ARG A 6 -4.35 -4.79 21.03
CA ARG A 6 -3.29 -4.88 22.05
C ARG A 6 -2.50 -6.16 21.86
N GLU A 7 -1.22 -6.09 22.20
CA GLU A 7 -0.34 -7.26 22.20
C GLU A 7 -0.86 -8.34 23.14
N GLY A 8 -0.73 -9.61 22.73
CA GLY A 8 -1.25 -10.77 23.43
C GLY A 8 -2.75 -11.00 23.27
N GLN A 9 -3.48 -10.13 22.57
CA GLN A 9 -4.89 -10.39 22.29
C GLN A 9 -5.08 -11.53 21.30
N VAL A 10 -6.10 -12.34 21.57
CA VAL A 10 -6.62 -13.37 20.68
C VAL A 10 -7.91 -12.88 20.06
N TRP A 11 -7.96 -12.83 18.73
CA TRP A 11 -9.17 -12.51 17.98
C TRP A 11 -9.61 -13.70 17.11
N ALA A 12 -10.91 -13.78 16.83
CA ALA A 12 -11.49 -14.72 15.90
C ALA A 12 -11.56 -14.09 14.50
N VAL A 13 -10.84 -14.66 13.54
CA VAL A 13 -10.97 -14.34 12.11
C VAL A 13 -12.08 -15.23 11.54
N PRO A 14 -13.20 -14.67 11.05
CA PRO A 14 -14.31 -15.48 10.54
C PRO A 14 -13.94 -16.08 9.18
N LEU A 15 -14.27 -17.36 9.02
CA LEU A 15 -14.20 -18.07 7.75
C LEU A 15 -15.63 -18.45 7.34
N PRO A 16 -16.27 -17.70 6.42
CA PRO A 16 -17.65 -17.94 6.04
C PRO A 16 -17.93 -19.41 5.71
N ARG A 17 -18.88 -20.00 6.43
CA ARG A 17 -19.32 -21.41 6.32
C ARG A 17 -18.28 -22.47 6.74
N LEU A 18 -17.17 -22.07 7.35
CA LEU A 18 -16.15 -23.00 7.87
C LEU A 18 -15.97 -22.89 9.38
N GLY A 19 -16.05 -21.68 9.95
CA GLY A 19 -15.81 -21.46 11.38
C GLY A 19 -14.91 -20.25 11.60
N TYR A 20 -13.92 -20.38 12.48
CA TYR A 20 -12.99 -19.31 12.84
C TYR A 20 -11.54 -19.81 12.88
N CYS A 21 -10.58 -18.92 12.62
CA CYS A 21 -9.19 -19.12 12.98
C CYS A 21 -8.78 -18.12 14.07
N PRO A 22 -7.97 -18.52 15.05
CA PRO A 22 -7.41 -17.57 16.01
C PRO A 22 -6.30 -16.74 15.35
N ILE A 23 -6.32 -15.44 15.61
CA ILE A 23 -5.19 -14.54 15.37
C ILE A 23 -4.67 -14.03 16.70
N VAL A 24 -3.35 -14.17 16.92
CA VAL A 24 -2.66 -13.59 18.08
C VAL A 24 -1.93 -12.33 17.64
N VAL A 25 -2.13 -11.25 18.36
CA VAL A 25 -1.54 -9.94 18.06
C VAL A 25 -0.20 -9.79 18.77
N THR A 26 0.85 -9.42 18.04
CA THR A 26 2.15 -9.02 18.58
C THR A 26 2.58 -7.65 18.06
N ARG A 27 3.46 -6.96 18.80
CA ARG A 27 3.93 -5.60 18.50
C ARG A 27 5.43 -5.49 18.75
N VAL A 28 6.05 -4.50 18.11
CA VAL A 28 7.47 -4.18 18.36
C VAL A 28 7.62 -3.51 19.73
N PRO A 29 8.65 -3.87 20.53
CA PRO A 29 8.93 -3.26 21.83
C PRO A 29 9.09 -1.72 21.74
N GLY A 30 8.70 -0.99 22.79
CA GLY A 30 9.05 0.43 22.96
C GLY A 30 8.21 1.44 22.15
N LEU A 31 7.46 1.03 21.14
CA LEU A 31 6.60 1.92 20.34
C LEU A 31 5.18 2.02 20.90
N ALA A 32 4.88 3.18 21.49
CA ALA A 32 3.53 3.52 21.92
C ALA A 32 2.68 4.00 20.72
N ARG A 33 1.59 3.27 20.47
CA ARG A 33 0.29 3.77 19.96
C ARG A 33 0.12 4.28 18.52
N GLU A 34 1.16 4.50 17.71
CA GLU A 34 0.96 5.18 16.41
C GLU A 34 0.97 4.32 15.14
N VAL A 35 1.32 3.03 15.20
CA VAL A 35 1.36 2.18 13.99
C VAL A 35 -0.06 1.84 13.53
N ASP A 36 -0.39 2.05 12.25
CA ASP A 36 -1.68 1.65 11.66
C ASP A 36 -1.80 0.14 11.55
N PHE A 37 -0.71 -0.61 11.76
CA PHE A 37 -0.64 -2.06 11.65
C PHE A 37 -0.03 -2.72 12.90
N ALA A 38 -0.52 -3.92 13.23
CA ALA A 38 0.06 -4.83 14.20
C ALA A 38 0.43 -6.14 13.49
N PHE A 39 1.36 -6.89 14.06
CA PHE A 39 1.66 -8.22 13.58
C PHE A 39 0.59 -9.19 14.06
N GLY A 40 0.08 -9.98 13.13
CA GLY A 40 -0.88 -11.03 13.36
C GLY A 40 -0.27 -12.39 13.06
N TYR A 41 -0.41 -13.29 14.02
CA TYR A 41 -0.11 -14.71 13.86
C TYR A 41 -1.41 -15.48 13.76
N VAL A 42 -1.74 -16.02 12.59
CA VAL A 42 -2.94 -16.85 12.41
C VAL A 42 -2.54 -18.31 12.41
N LYS A 43 -3.14 -19.08 13.33
CA LYS A 43 -3.07 -20.53 13.31
C LYS A 43 -4.02 -21.02 12.22
N PRO A 44 -3.55 -21.73 11.18
CA PRO A 44 -4.39 -22.18 10.08
C PRO A 44 -5.20 -23.44 10.45
N GLU A 45 -5.85 -23.42 11.61
CA GLU A 45 -6.74 -24.47 12.11
C GLU A 45 -8.12 -23.86 12.34
N VAL A 46 -9.15 -24.54 11.82
CA VAL A 46 -10.52 -24.04 11.87
C VAL A 46 -11.22 -24.57 13.12
N SER A 47 -11.75 -23.67 13.93
CA SER A 47 -12.64 -23.99 15.05
C SER A 47 -14.10 -23.74 14.66
N GLU A 48 -15.00 -24.67 15.01
CA GLU A 48 -16.44 -24.51 14.76
C GLU A 48 -17.06 -23.38 15.58
N GLY A 49 -16.48 -23.07 16.76
CA GLY A 49 -16.86 -21.96 17.63
C GLY A 49 -15.77 -20.89 17.76
N LEU A 50 -16.02 -19.86 18.58
CA LEU A 50 -15.01 -18.86 18.91
C LEU A 50 -13.78 -19.54 19.55
N PRO A 51 -12.54 -19.19 19.15
CA PRO A 51 -11.34 -19.71 19.78
C PRO A 51 -11.31 -19.43 21.29
N ASP A 52 -10.90 -20.42 22.08
CA ASP A 52 -10.60 -20.28 23.50
C ASP A 52 -9.14 -19.83 23.65
N PRO A 53 -8.85 -18.61 24.16
CA PRO A 53 -7.49 -18.11 24.34
C PRO A 53 -6.58 -19.08 25.13
N ALA A 54 -7.12 -19.83 26.10
CA ALA A 54 -6.34 -20.77 26.90
C ALA A 54 -5.88 -22.01 26.10
N ARG A 55 -6.49 -22.28 24.94
CA ARG A 55 -6.20 -23.44 24.08
C ARG A 55 -5.47 -23.08 22.79
N VAL A 56 -5.24 -21.79 22.52
CA VAL A 56 -4.54 -21.31 21.31
C VAL A 56 -3.08 -21.76 21.29
N GLY A 57 -2.44 -21.89 22.46
CA GLY A 57 -1.03 -22.23 22.59
C GLY A 57 -0.09 -21.10 22.17
N THR A 58 1.19 -21.42 22.01
CA THR A 58 2.26 -20.47 21.63
C THR A 58 2.66 -20.69 20.18
N ALA A 59 3.29 -19.70 19.52
CA ALA A 59 3.73 -19.88 18.12
C ALA A 59 4.71 -21.06 17.97
N ARG A 60 5.53 -21.34 18.99
CA ARG A 60 6.45 -22.50 19.04
C ARG A 60 5.72 -23.84 18.97
N SER A 61 4.47 -23.91 19.44
CA SER A 61 3.66 -25.13 19.41
C SER A 61 2.93 -25.35 18.08
N TRP A 62 3.01 -24.38 17.17
CA TRP A 62 2.33 -24.46 15.87
C TRP A 62 3.28 -25.04 14.83
N SER A 63 2.82 -25.98 14.01
CA SER A 63 3.60 -26.50 12.87
C SER A 63 3.57 -25.55 11.67
N ARG A 64 2.57 -24.68 11.60
CA ARG A 64 2.35 -23.71 10.54
C ARG A 64 1.70 -22.45 11.07
N ALA A 65 2.08 -21.30 10.52
CA ALA A 65 1.48 -20.02 10.84
C ALA A 65 1.43 -19.12 9.60
N TRP A 66 0.33 -18.42 9.43
CA TRP A 66 0.40 -17.17 8.69
C TRP A 66 0.96 -16.10 9.62
N VAL A 67 1.95 -15.35 9.14
CA VAL A 67 2.54 -14.21 9.85
C VAL A 67 2.40 -13.02 8.93
N GLY A 68 1.80 -11.93 9.41
CA GLY A 68 1.54 -10.80 8.56
C GLY A 68 1.10 -9.56 9.29
N LEU A 69 0.85 -8.51 8.52
CA LEU A 69 0.47 -7.20 9.04
C LEU A 69 -1.01 -6.96 8.85
N VAL A 70 -1.68 -6.59 9.95
CA VAL A 70 -3.12 -6.29 9.99
C VAL A 70 -3.33 -4.91 10.62
N PRO A 71 -4.34 -4.13 10.23
CA PRO A 71 -4.55 -2.81 10.78
C PRO A 71 -4.80 -2.85 12.29
N THR A 72 -4.23 -1.92 13.05
CA THR A 72 -4.36 -1.82 14.52
C THR A 72 -5.75 -1.42 14.97
N ARG A 73 -6.54 -0.82 14.09
CA ARG A 73 -7.98 -0.71 14.28
C ARG A 73 -8.60 -1.98 13.70
N PRO A 74 -9.23 -2.85 14.51
CA PRO A 74 -9.90 -4.03 13.99
C PRO A 74 -10.87 -3.60 12.88
N PHE A 75 -10.96 -4.41 11.83
CA PHE A 75 -11.70 -4.14 10.59
C PHE A 75 -13.20 -3.92 10.81
N ARG A 76 -13.58 -2.78 11.41
CA ARG A 76 -14.88 -2.46 12.02
C ARG A 76 -15.36 -3.53 13.02
N LYS A 77 -16.03 -3.10 14.10
CA LYS A 77 -16.49 -3.92 15.24
C LYS A 77 -17.41 -5.13 14.91
N ALA A 78 -17.76 -5.35 13.65
CA ALA A 78 -18.73 -6.37 13.23
C ALA A 78 -18.11 -7.62 12.58
N ARG A 79 -16.81 -7.65 12.26
CA ARG A 79 -16.21 -8.77 11.52
C ARG A 79 -15.35 -9.69 12.37
N TRP A 80 -14.39 -9.14 13.10
CA TRP A 80 -13.51 -9.93 13.98
C TRP A 80 -13.95 -9.77 15.42
N THR A 81 -13.93 -10.87 16.16
CA THR A 81 -14.41 -10.91 17.55
C THR A 81 -13.22 -11.06 18.49
N LEU A 82 -13.09 -10.17 19.48
CA LEU A 82 -12.10 -10.34 20.55
C LEU A 82 -12.51 -11.52 21.43
N CYS A 83 -11.65 -12.53 21.53
CA CYS A 83 -11.87 -13.73 22.35
C CYS A 83 -11.31 -13.58 23.76
N GLY A 84 -10.30 -12.72 23.94
CA GLY A 84 -9.64 -12.46 25.21
C GLY A 84 -8.15 -12.20 25.03
N ASP A 85 -7.40 -12.30 26.13
CA ASP A 85 -5.95 -12.19 26.15
C ASP A 85 -5.33 -13.59 26.29
N LEU A 86 -4.22 -13.85 25.61
CA LEU A 86 -3.49 -15.12 25.67
C LEU A 86 -2.87 -15.31 27.07
N PRO A 87 -3.23 -16.36 27.83
CA PRO A 87 -2.67 -16.59 29.14
C PRO A 87 -1.15 -16.80 29.07
N GLY A 88 -0.39 -16.06 29.88
CA GLY A 88 1.07 -16.20 29.94
C GLY A 88 1.81 -15.70 28.69
N PHE A 89 1.21 -14.79 27.91
CA PHE A 89 1.86 -14.21 26.73
C PHE A 89 3.30 -13.76 27.01
N CYS A 90 4.24 -14.30 26.24
CA CYS A 90 5.67 -14.01 26.29
C CYS A 90 6.11 -13.57 24.89
N ARG A 91 6.55 -12.32 24.72
CA ARG A 91 6.84 -11.72 23.41
C ARG A 91 7.91 -12.49 22.64
N GLU A 92 8.88 -13.06 23.35
CA GLU A 92 9.97 -13.86 22.80
C GLU A 92 9.48 -15.11 22.07
N GLU A 93 8.26 -15.56 22.37
CA GLU A 93 7.58 -16.66 21.66
C GLU A 93 6.80 -16.19 20.43
N TRP A 94 6.68 -14.87 20.22
CA TRP A 94 5.98 -14.21 19.12
C TRP A 94 6.89 -13.16 18.46
N PRO A 95 8.06 -13.58 17.93
CA PRO A 95 9.05 -12.64 17.41
C PRO A 95 8.41 -11.82 16.29
N VAL A 96 8.71 -10.52 16.27
CA VAL A 96 8.33 -9.70 15.13
C VAL A 96 9.47 -9.80 14.11
N PRO A 97 9.31 -10.53 12.99
CA PRO A 97 10.33 -10.57 11.96
C PRO A 97 10.37 -9.21 11.23
N PRO A 98 11.56 -8.76 10.80
CA PRO A 98 11.68 -7.78 9.72
C PRO A 98 10.77 -8.20 8.56
N SER A 99 9.85 -7.32 8.15
CA SER A 99 8.75 -7.74 7.26
C SER A 99 9.18 -7.82 5.81
N ARG A 100 8.89 -8.97 5.20
CA ARG A 100 9.00 -9.25 3.77
C ARG A 100 7.64 -9.05 3.10
N GLY A 101 7.40 -7.91 2.47
CA GLY A 101 6.17 -7.69 1.69
C GLY A 101 6.10 -8.58 0.44
N SER A 102 5.10 -9.45 0.35
CA SER A 102 4.77 -10.18 -0.88
C SER A 102 3.71 -9.44 -1.68
N PHE A 103 4.12 -8.58 -2.60
CA PHE A 103 3.24 -8.14 -3.67
C PHE A 103 3.79 -8.63 -5.02
N GLY A 104 3.91 -9.96 -5.16
CA GLY A 104 3.96 -10.60 -6.46
C GLY A 104 2.55 -10.92 -6.90
N SER A 105 2.02 -10.17 -7.88
CA SER A 105 0.89 -10.67 -8.67
C SER A 105 1.36 -11.95 -9.35
N ALA A 106 0.57 -13.03 -9.27
CA ALA A 106 0.85 -14.35 -9.85
C ALA A 106 1.09 -14.39 -11.38
N ARG A 107 1.25 -13.23 -12.04
CA ARG A 107 1.51 -13.14 -13.48
C ARG A 107 2.95 -13.47 -13.87
N ASP A 108 3.91 -13.45 -12.96
CA ASP A 108 5.29 -13.83 -13.32
C ASP A 108 5.42 -15.35 -13.52
N GLU A 109 4.46 -16.16 -13.03
CA GLU A 109 4.47 -17.62 -13.24
C GLU A 109 3.64 -18.06 -14.47
N GLU A 110 2.60 -17.30 -14.86
CA GLU A 110 1.71 -17.67 -15.99
C GLU A 110 2.02 -16.96 -17.32
N SER A 111 2.87 -15.92 -17.37
CA SER A 111 3.07 -15.15 -18.62
C SER A 111 3.96 -15.84 -19.66
N GLY A 112 4.48 -17.05 -19.43
CA GLY A 112 5.31 -17.77 -20.40
C GLY A 112 6.54 -16.99 -20.86
N CYS A 113 6.93 -15.95 -20.13
CA CYS A 113 8.17 -15.22 -20.33
C CYS A 113 9.27 -16.02 -19.61
N GLU A 114 9.70 -17.11 -20.24
CA GLU A 114 10.97 -17.76 -19.87
C GLU A 114 12.08 -16.69 -19.98
N GLY A 115 12.52 -16.18 -18.83
CA GLY A 115 13.58 -15.16 -18.76
C GLY A 115 13.45 -14.12 -17.66
N ALA A 116 12.29 -13.99 -17.01
CA ALA A 116 12.19 -13.25 -15.76
C ALA A 116 12.05 -14.27 -14.63
N ASP A 117 13.17 -14.91 -14.25
CA ASP A 117 13.28 -15.48 -12.91
C ASP A 117 12.67 -14.46 -11.95
N SER A 118 11.58 -14.86 -11.28
CA SER A 118 10.87 -14.08 -10.29
C SER A 118 11.88 -13.25 -9.51
N GLU A 119 11.89 -11.93 -9.73
CA GLU A 119 12.80 -11.03 -9.02
C GLU A 119 12.31 -10.92 -7.57
N GLU A 120 12.55 -12.00 -6.82
CA GLU A 120 12.49 -12.06 -5.37
C GLU A 120 13.52 -11.05 -4.89
N MET A 121 13.03 -9.89 -4.47
CA MET A 121 13.88 -8.86 -3.88
C MET A 121 13.94 -9.07 -2.36
N TRP A 122 15.07 -8.72 -1.75
CA TRP A 122 15.44 -9.06 -0.39
C TRP A 122 16.03 -7.81 0.29
N SER A 123 15.59 -7.47 1.50
CA SER A 123 16.23 -6.41 2.29
C SER A 123 16.07 -6.67 3.78
N VAL A 124 17.09 -6.28 4.54
CA VAL A 124 17.20 -6.33 6.00
C VAL A 124 17.43 -4.92 6.56
N GLU A 125 17.37 -3.88 5.71
CA GLU A 125 17.17 -2.51 6.19
C GLU A 125 15.70 -2.30 6.51
N THR A 126 15.25 -2.89 7.62
CA THR A 126 14.06 -2.38 8.29
C THR A 126 14.47 -1.18 9.11
N THR A 127 14.48 -0.03 8.47
CA THR A 127 14.68 1.21 9.18
C THR A 127 13.44 1.45 10.06
N ALA A 128 13.61 1.40 11.39
CA ALA A 128 12.66 1.42 12.51
C ALA A 128 12.04 0.11 12.96
N ASP A 129 11.79 0.12 14.26
CA ASP A 129 10.77 -0.60 15.03
C ASP A 129 9.33 -0.62 14.43
N GLU A 130 9.11 -0.17 13.19
CA GLU A 130 7.84 -0.20 12.48
C GLU A 130 7.91 -1.19 11.30
N PRO A 131 6.87 -2.03 11.09
CA PRO A 131 6.86 -2.96 9.98
C PRO A 131 7.07 -2.28 8.64
N THR A 132 8.01 -2.82 7.86
CA THR A 132 8.33 -2.37 6.52
C THR A 132 7.64 -3.16 5.42
N MET A 133 7.23 -2.43 4.41
CA MET A 133 6.52 -2.95 3.26
C MET A 133 7.45 -3.19 2.08
N THR A 134 8.73 -2.84 2.21
CA THR A 134 9.55 -2.70 1.02
C THR A 134 11.05 -2.95 1.14
N LEU A 135 11.59 -3.34 -0.02
CA LEU A 135 12.88 -3.98 -0.22
C LEU A 135 13.87 -3.01 -0.83
N LEU A 136 14.59 -2.20 -0.04
CA LEU A 136 15.67 -1.37 -0.59
C LEU A 136 16.74 -2.30 -1.20
N ALA A 137 16.63 -2.56 -2.50
CA ALA A 137 17.71 -3.12 -3.28
C ALA A 137 18.68 -1.97 -3.50
N ASN A 138 19.75 -1.90 -2.69
CA ASN A 138 21.09 -1.39 -3.03
C ASN A 138 22.04 -1.39 -1.78
N GLU A 139 22.27 -2.60 -1.21
CA GLU A 139 23.30 -3.06 -0.21
C GLU A 139 23.05 -2.88 1.32
N PRO A 140 23.72 -3.62 2.27
CA PRO A 140 24.27 -4.97 2.32
C PRO A 140 23.49 -5.82 3.34
N ALA A 141 22.20 -5.97 3.10
CA ALA A 141 21.42 -7.07 3.63
C ALA A 141 21.43 -8.17 2.57
N THR A 142 22.06 -9.32 2.81
CA THR A 142 22.11 -10.33 1.74
C THR A 142 20.70 -10.88 1.46
N ARG A 143 20.46 -11.33 0.23
CA ARG A 143 19.32 -12.20 -0.13
C ARG A 143 19.13 -13.33 0.89
N GLU A 144 20.25 -13.91 1.29
CA GLU A 144 20.36 -14.94 2.32
C GLU A 144 19.90 -14.45 3.71
N GLU A 145 20.11 -13.16 4.04
CA GLU A 145 19.62 -12.59 5.28
C GLU A 145 18.09 -12.46 5.34
N ALA A 146 17.48 -11.98 4.27
CA ALA A 146 16.01 -11.89 4.20
C ALA A 146 15.32 -13.24 3.96
N LEU A 147 15.97 -14.18 3.26
CA LEU A 147 15.46 -15.55 3.04
C LEU A 147 15.26 -16.35 4.33
N GLY A 148 16.00 -16.03 5.39
CA GLY A 148 15.85 -16.73 6.66
C GLY A 148 14.74 -16.18 7.56
N PHE A 149 13.91 -15.25 7.08
CA PHE A 149 12.71 -14.78 7.75
C PHE A 149 11.43 -15.35 7.09
N PRO A 150 10.29 -15.43 7.80
CA PRO A 150 9.04 -15.85 7.19
C PRO A 150 8.57 -14.85 6.13
N LYS A 151 7.74 -15.29 5.19
CA LYS A 151 6.96 -14.36 4.35
C LYS A 151 5.98 -13.59 5.22
N VAL A 152 5.95 -12.28 5.08
CA VAL A 152 5.06 -11.40 5.84
C VAL A 152 4.10 -10.70 4.88
N ASP A 153 2.90 -11.23 4.72
CA ASP A 153 1.91 -10.58 3.86
C ASP A 153 1.23 -9.44 4.60
N VAL A 154 0.76 -8.44 3.85
CA VAL A 154 0.06 -7.29 4.42
C VAL A 154 -1.38 -7.29 3.98
N VAL A 155 -2.25 -7.24 4.98
CA VAL A 155 -3.69 -7.33 4.81
C VAL A 155 -4.26 -5.96 5.09
N THR A 156 -4.74 -5.29 4.04
CA THR A 156 -5.43 -4.01 4.17
C THR A 156 -6.95 -4.15 4.09
N ALA A 157 -7.46 -5.31 3.64
CA ALA A 157 -8.90 -5.58 3.56
C ALA A 157 -9.26 -6.93 4.20
N ALA A 158 -9.96 -6.89 5.35
CA ALA A 158 -10.46 -8.08 6.05
C ALA A 158 -11.21 -9.04 5.11
N SER A 159 -12.13 -8.52 4.29
CA SER A 159 -12.94 -9.34 3.41
C SER A 159 -12.13 -10.14 2.39
N ARG A 160 -11.03 -9.55 1.87
CA ARG A 160 -10.12 -10.23 0.95
C ARG A 160 -9.30 -11.29 1.69
N PHE A 161 -8.82 -10.97 2.89
CA PHE A 161 -8.08 -11.93 3.71
C PHE A 161 -8.92 -13.13 4.16
N GLU A 162 -10.14 -12.88 4.65
CA GLU A 162 -11.11 -13.93 5.01
C GLU A 162 -11.36 -14.88 3.83
N LYS A 163 -11.61 -14.33 2.63
CA LYS A 163 -11.80 -15.12 1.40
C LYS A 163 -10.55 -15.92 1.05
N SER A 164 -9.38 -15.31 1.15
CA SER A 164 -8.09 -15.94 0.82
C SER A 164 -7.79 -17.12 1.75
N LEU A 165 -8.06 -16.95 3.05
CA LEU A 165 -7.99 -18.05 4.03
C LEU A 165 -9.00 -19.15 3.67
N VAL A 166 -10.25 -18.83 3.35
CA VAL A 166 -11.24 -19.84 2.92
C VAL A 166 -10.78 -20.60 1.68
N HIS A 167 -10.25 -19.91 0.67
CA HIS A 167 -9.72 -20.56 -0.55
C HIS A 167 -8.56 -21.49 -0.21
N ARG A 168 -7.61 -21.04 0.62
CA ARG A 168 -6.48 -21.84 1.07
C ARG A 168 -6.92 -23.08 1.85
N MET A 169 -7.83 -22.94 2.82
CA MET A 169 -8.35 -24.06 3.61
C MET A 169 -9.13 -25.08 2.77
N LYS A 170 -9.78 -24.63 1.69
CA LYS A 170 -10.51 -25.50 0.75
C LYS A 170 -9.65 -26.06 -0.37
N GLY A 171 -8.34 -25.77 -0.40
CA GLY A 171 -7.43 -26.19 -1.47
C GLY A 171 -7.77 -25.60 -2.84
N ARG A 172 -8.40 -24.42 -2.90
CA ARG A 172 -8.79 -23.74 -4.14
C ARG A 172 -7.72 -22.75 -4.58
N THR A 173 -7.60 -22.57 -5.90
CA THR A 173 -6.80 -21.49 -6.49
C THR A 173 -7.31 -20.14 -6.00
N ILE A 174 -6.40 -19.26 -5.60
CA ILE A 174 -6.72 -17.91 -5.09
C ILE A 174 -7.01 -17.00 -6.30
N PRO A 175 -8.20 -16.38 -6.40
CA PRO A 175 -8.52 -15.43 -7.47
C PRO A 175 -7.67 -14.16 -7.42
N PHE A 176 -7.52 -13.49 -8.56
CA PHE A 176 -6.67 -12.28 -8.70
C PHE A 176 -7.05 -11.10 -7.78
N LEU A 177 -8.33 -10.98 -7.42
CA LEU A 177 -8.85 -9.90 -6.56
C LEU A 177 -8.64 -10.16 -5.06
N ASP A 178 -8.22 -11.36 -4.70
CA ASP A 178 -8.00 -11.79 -3.32
C ASP A 178 -6.55 -11.53 -2.88
N THR A 179 -6.33 -11.52 -1.57
CA THR A 179 -5.00 -11.31 -1.01
C THR A 179 -4.19 -12.60 -1.09
N HIS A 180 -3.04 -12.59 -1.75
CA HIS A 180 -2.13 -13.73 -1.66
C HIS A 180 -1.63 -13.86 -0.22
N ILE A 181 -1.91 -15.01 0.40
CA ILE A 181 -1.47 -15.34 1.76
C ILE A 181 -0.47 -16.50 1.73
N THR A 182 0.57 -16.38 2.54
CA THR A 182 1.63 -17.37 2.68
C THR A 182 1.55 -18.00 4.05
N ILE A 183 1.28 -19.30 4.09
CA ILE A 183 1.39 -20.07 5.32
C ILE A 183 2.85 -20.51 5.45
N ASN A 184 3.53 -20.02 6.47
CA ASN A 184 4.91 -20.38 6.77
C ASN A 184 4.91 -21.70 7.55
N GLU A 185 5.80 -22.61 7.17
CA GLU A 185 6.10 -23.80 7.96
C GLU A 185 7.04 -23.42 9.11
N LEU A 186 6.74 -23.90 10.31
CA LEU A 186 7.51 -23.61 11.51
C LEU A 186 8.27 -24.87 11.92
N GLU A 187 9.58 -24.86 11.67
CA GLU A 187 10.50 -25.85 12.24
C GLU A 187 10.68 -25.60 13.74
N PRO A 188 11.10 -26.61 14.53
CA PRO A 188 11.23 -26.49 15.98
C PRO A 188 12.07 -25.30 16.47
N ASP A 189 13.06 -24.85 15.68
CA ASP A 189 13.96 -23.73 16.01
C ASP A 189 13.69 -22.45 15.21
N SER A 190 12.67 -22.43 14.32
CA SER A 190 12.38 -21.27 13.47
C SER A 190 12.16 -19.99 14.27
N ILE A 191 11.40 -20.08 15.36
CA ILE A 191 11.09 -18.94 16.24
C ILE A 191 12.36 -18.34 16.87
N ASP A 192 13.24 -19.19 17.42
CA ASP A 192 14.50 -18.75 18.04
C ASP A 192 15.47 -18.15 17.03
N ARG A 193 15.55 -18.77 15.85
CA ARG A 193 16.38 -18.30 14.75
C ARG A 193 15.91 -16.94 14.24
N TRP A 194 14.61 -16.74 14.08
CA TRP A 194 14.04 -15.44 13.70
C TRP A 194 14.25 -14.39 14.78
N ALA A 195 14.07 -14.73 16.05
CA ALA A 195 14.30 -13.82 17.17
C ALA A 195 15.74 -13.30 17.22
N ARG A 196 16.74 -14.21 17.21
CA ARG A 196 18.16 -13.83 17.20
C ARG A 196 18.52 -12.98 15.99
N ARG A 197 17.98 -13.32 14.81
CA ARG A 197 18.25 -12.57 13.59
C ARG A 197 17.63 -11.17 13.64
N ALA A 198 16.39 -11.05 14.11
CA ALA A 198 15.72 -9.76 14.28
C ALA A 198 16.46 -8.86 15.29
N GLU A 199 16.94 -9.42 16.40
CA GLU A 199 17.74 -8.72 17.41
C GLU A 199 19.06 -8.22 16.82
N ALA A 200 19.80 -9.07 16.10
CA ALA A 200 21.06 -8.69 15.46
C ALA A 200 20.88 -7.56 14.44
N VAL A 201 19.75 -7.55 13.72
CA VAL A 201 19.41 -6.50 12.75
C VAL A 201 19.09 -5.18 13.45
N ARG A 202 18.24 -5.21 14.48
CA ARG A 202 17.90 -4.01 15.27
C ARG A 202 19.10 -3.41 15.98
N ALA A 203 20.04 -4.24 16.46
CA ALA A 203 21.26 -3.75 17.10
C ALA A 203 22.15 -2.92 16.15
N ARG A 204 22.08 -3.15 14.82
CA ARG A 204 22.80 -2.34 13.81
C ARG A 204 22.20 -0.92 13.69
N GLU A 205 20.93 -0.72 14.07
CA GLU A 205 20.21 0.58 13.97
C GLU A 205 20.70 1.63 14.99
N GLY A 206 21.36 1.21 16.06
CA GLY A 206 22.04 2.14 16.98
C GLY A 206 23.32 2.76 16.41
N GLY A 207 23.76 2.34 15.22
CA GLY A 207 24.89 2.90 14.49
C GLY A 207 24.47 4.01 13.53
N SER A 208 25.43 4.87 13.15
CA SER A 208 25.24 5.85 12.06
C SER A 208 24.69 5.15 10.82
N LEU A 209 23.65 5.74 10.18
CA LEU A 209 23.18 5.31 8.86
C LEU A 209 24.38 5.16 7.91
N PRO A 210 24.37 4.18 6.99
CA PRO A 210 25.47 4.02 6.06
C PRO A 210 25.72 5.32 5.29
N GLU A 211 26.98 5.72 5.12
CA GLU A 211 27.35 6.98 4.46
C GLU A 211 26.83 7.10 3.02
N TRP A 212 26.53 5.97 2.37
CA TRP A 212 25.97 5.91 1.01
C TRP A 212 24.47 6.24 0.95
N LEU A 213 23.77 6.20 2.07
CA LEU A 213 22.35 6.50 2.17
C LEU A 213 22.19 8.04 2.31
N PRO A 214 21.51 8.74 1.39
CA PRO A 214 21.53 10.21 1.34
C PRO A 214 20.88 10.86 2.57
N ALA A 215 21.12 12.15 2.78
CA ALA A 215 20.38 12.93 3.76
C ALA A 215 18.88 12.93 3.41
N GLY A 216 18.03 12.61 4.39
CA GLY A 216 16.58 12.55 4.21
C GLY A 216 15.88 11.83 5.37
N ARG A 217 14.58 12.07 5.55
CA ARG A 217 13.80 11.40 6.61
C ARG A 217 12.95 10.28 6.03
N ARG A 218 12.58 9.32 6.88
CA ARG A 218 11.57 8.30 6.53
C ARG A 218 10.27 9.01 6.16
N THR A 219 9.52 8.44 5.22
CA THR A 219 8.15 8.92 4.99
C THR A 219 7.31 8.66 6.24
N ASP A 220 6.48 9.61 6.63
CA ASP A 220 5.61 9.51 7.79
C ASP A 220 4.16 9.92 7.43
N ARG A 221 3.25 9.80 8.40
CA ARG A 221 1.88 10.27 8.21
C ARG A 221 1.77 11.79 8.14
N GLU A 222 2.80 12.55 8.48
CA GLU A 222 2.77 14.02 8.48
C GLU A 222 3.22 14.62 7.15
N LEU A 223 3.61 13.78 6.19
CA LEU A 223 3.89 14.22 4.84
C LEU A 223 2.75 15.05 4.26
N ARG A 224 3.13 16.16 3.63
CA ARG A 224 2.22 17.11 2.99
C ARG A 224 2.53 17.19 1.50
N ALA A 225 1.59 17.75 0.75
CA ALA A 225 1.80 18.08 -0.65
C ALA A 225 3.07 18.94 -0.83
N GLY A 226 3.80 18.71 -1.91
CA GLY A 226 5.11 19.29 -2.18
C GLY A 226 6.30 18.51 -1.60
N ALA A 227 6.06 17.36 -0.95
CA ALA A 227 7.17 16.52 -0.47
C ALA A 227 7.84 15.78 -1.63
N TRP A 228 9.15 15.95 -1.77
CA TRP A 228 9.96 15.17 -2.69
C TRP A 228 10.41 13.87 -2.05
N LEU A 229 10.17 12.78 -2.78
CA LEU A 229 10.43 11.41 -2.37
C LEU A 229 11.43 10.80 -3.36
N ALA A 230 12.51 10.22 -2.86
CA ALA A 230 13.34 9.33 -3.62
C ALA A 230 12.87 7.89 -3.42
N LEU A 231 12.97 7.05 -4.45
CA LEU A 231 12.51 5.67 -4.41
C LEU A 231 13.43 4.77 -5.25
N PRO A 232 13.65 3.50 -4.87
CA PRO A 232 14.31 2.55 -5.75
C PRO A 232 13.40 2.17 -6.93
N LEU A 233 13.97 1.90 -8.09
CA LEU A 233 13.23 1.43 -9.27
C LEU A 233 13.41 -0.08 -9.48
N THR A 234 12.36 -0.72 -9.99
CA THR A 234 12.48 -2.11 -10.50
C THR A 234 13.45 -2.12 -11.68
N GLY A 235 14.32 -3.12 -11.78
CA GLY A 235 15.37 -3.19 -12.81
C GLY A 235 16.60 -2.32 -12.52
N GLY A 236 16.70 -1.69 -11.34
CA GLY A 236 17.89 -0.99 -10.88
C GLY A 236 17.83 0.54 -10.97
N GLY A 237 18.75 1.18 -10.25
CA GLY A 237 18.80 2.63 -10.07
C GLY A 237 17.70 3.17 -9.16
N PHE A 238 17.57 4.49 -9.18
CA PHE A 238 16.67 5.26 -8.33
C PHE A 238 15.81 6.21 -9.16
N GLY A 239 14.61 6.48 -8.66
CA GLY A 239 13.67 7.44 -9.20
C GLY A 239 13.33 8.51 -8.15
N ALA A 240 12.52 9.47 -8.57
CA ALA A 240 11.94 10.46 -7.70
C ALA A 240 10.44 10.56 -7.96
N ALA A 241 9.68 10.87 -6.92
CA ALA A 241 8.28 11.23 -7.00
C ALA A 241 7.99 12.43 -6.10
N MET A 242 7.01 13.24 -6.47
CA MET A 242 6.48 14.27 -5.58
C MET A 242 5.10 13.87 -5.09
N LEU A 243 4.86 14.03 -3.78
CA LEU A 243 3.51 13.99 -3.23
C LEU A 243 2.80 15.27 -3.68
N ILE A 244 1.86 15.16 -4.60
CA ILE A 244 1.20 16.33 -5.21
C ILE A 244 -0.06 16.75 -4.45
N GLU A 245 -0.76 15.78 -3.85
CA GLU A 245 -1.97 16.03 -3.07
C GLU A 245 -2.15 14.94 -2.00
N ARG A 246 -2.76 15.31 -0.86
CA ARG A 246 -3.38 14.37 0.05
C ARG A 246 -4.89 14.49 -0.02
N PRO A 247 -5.62 13.49 -0.55
CA PRO A 247 -7.06 13.50 -0.55
C PRO A 247 -7.63 13.74 0.86
N ALA A 248 -8.80 14.39 0.94
CA ALA A 248 -9.46 14.68 2.21
C ALA A 248 -9.74 13.38 3.00
N GLU A 249 -9.79 13.49 4.33
CA GLU A 249 -9.76 12.34 5.25
C GLU A 249 -10.85 11.28 4.98
N HIS A 250 -12.03 11.71 4.53
CA HIS A 250 -13.14 10.83 4.18
C HIS A 250 -12.94 10.01 2.89
N PHE A 251 -11.91 10.31 2.09
CA PHE A 251 -11.47 9.48 0.95
C PHE A 251 -10.36 8.48 1.33
N ARG A 252 -9.75 8.61 2.51
CA ARG A 252 -8.54 7.91 2.94
C ARG A 252 -8.80 6.51 3.48
N VAL A 253 -9.43 5.64 2.69
CA VAL A 253 -9.52 4.22 3.12
C VAL A 253 -8.33 3.42 2.59
N PHE A 254 -7.84 3.67 1.37
CA PHE A 254 -6.74 2.88 0.76
C PHE A 254 -5.74 3.65 -0.11
N SER A 255 -5.92 4.96 -0.29
CA SER A 255 -4.97 5.85 -0.98
C SER A 255 -5.00 7.24 -0.33
N ASP A 256 -4.03 7.53 0.53
CA ASP A 256 -3.95 8.79 1.26
C ASP A 256 -2.99 9.81 0.60
N ALA A 257 -2.40 9.46 -0.54
CA ALA A 257 -1.60 10.36 -1.34
C ALA A 257 -1.84 10.17 -2.84
N VAL A 258 -1.75 11.27 -3.57
CA VAL A 258 -1.52 11.28 -5.01
C VAL A 258 -0.05 11.61 -5.20
N VAL A 259 0.66 10.78 -5.96
CA VAL A 259 2.08 10.97 -6.23
C VAL A 259 2.34 11.02 -7.72
N MET A 260 3.24 11.92 -8.11
CA MET A 260 3.73 12.03 -9.48
C MET A 260 5.18 11.55 -9.51
N GLY A 261 5.42 10.41 -10.13
CA GLY A 261 6.76 9.87 -10.41
C GLY A 261 7.38 10.53 -11.64
N MET A 262 8.68 10.81 -11.59
CA MET A 262 9.41 11.56 -12.61
C MET A 262 9.93 10.67 -13.73
N ARG A 263 10.04 11.21 -14.95
CA ARG A 263 10.69 10.55 -16.10
C ARG A 263 12.21 10.59 -16.03
N ARG A 264 12.78 10.15 -14.89
CA ARG A 264 14.23 10.11 -14.75
C ARG A 264 14.69 8.95 -13.87
N ARG A 265 15.74 8.26 -14.34
CA ARG A 265 16.53 7.29 -13.57
C ARG A 265 17.83 7.95 -13.14
N TRP A 266 18.23 7.72 -11.89
CA TRP A 266 19.53 8.06 -11.35
C TRP A 266 20.28 6.78 -10.99
N ASP A 267 21.58 6.75 -11.21
CA ASP A 267 22.43 5.61 -10.83
C ASP A 267 22.68 5.56 -9.31
N ARG A 268 22.54 6.71 -8.65
CA ARG A 268 22.57 6.87 -7.19
C ARG A 268 21.29 7.49 -6.69
N TRP A 269 21.08 7.51 -5.39
CA TRP A 269 19.96 8.26 -4.84
C TRP A 269 20.02 9.74 -5.29
N PRO A 270 18.90 10.31 -5.74
CA PRO A 270 18.84 11.72 -6.10
C PRO A 270 18.94 12.61 -4.85
N THR A 271 19.55 13.78 -5.00
CA THR A 271 19.57 14.81 -3.96
C THR A 271 18.33 15.69 -4.05
N PHE A 272 18.02 16.42 -2.96
CA PHE A 272 16.93 17.40 -2.96
C PHE A 272 17.11 18.47 -4.06
N GLU A 273 18.33 18.98 -4.23
CA GLU A 273 18.64 19.99 -5.25
C GLU A 273 18.40 19.50 -6.69
N GLU A 274 18.64 18.21 -6.94
CA GLU A 274 18.41 17.58 -8.24
C GLU A 274 16.92 17.50 -8.57
N VAL A 275 16.09 17.15 -7.58
CA VAL A 275 14.65 16.96 -7.78
C VAL A 275 13.87 18.27 -7.71
N ASP A 276 14.29 19.25 -6.91
CA ASP A 276 13.55 20.51 -6.75
C ASP A 276 13.56 21.39 -8.02
N ARG A 277 14.53 21.15 -8.92
CA ARG A 277 14.58 21.78 -10.24
C ARG A 277 13.54 21.24 -11.21
N LEU A 278 12.99 20.07 -10.96
CA LEU A 278 11.98 19.45 -11.83
C LEU A 278 10.69 20.28 -11.87
N ARG A 279 9.93 20.06 -12.94
CA ARG A 279 8.68 20.73 -13.25
C ARG A 279 7.59 19.69 -13.51
N PRO A 280 6.30 20.08 -13.47
CA PRO A 280 5.20 19.14 -13.75
C PRO A 280 5.35 18.39 -15.08
N GLU A 281 5.93 19.03 -16.09
CA GLU A 281 6.16 18.47 -17.42
C GLU A 281 7.20 17.33 -17.43
N ASP A 282 8.08 17.29 -16.42
CA ASP A 282 9.03 16.18 -16.21
C ASP A 282 8.35 14.95 -15.57
N GLY A 283 7.10 15.10 -15.15
CA GLY A 283 6.27 14.02 -14.62
C GLY A 283 6.09 12.90 -15.63
N GLY A 284 6.16 11.65 -15.17
CA GLY A 284 6.02 10.46 -16.00
C GLY A 284 4.78 9.67 -15.69
N ILE A 285 4.59 9.35 -14.41
CA ILE A 285 3.48 8.54 -13.90
C ILE A 285 2.79 9.31 -12.79
N ILE A 286 1.46 9.28 -12.74
CA ILE A 286 0.66 9.88 -11.68
C ILE A 286 -0.38 8.90 -11.20
N ASP A 287 -0.43 8.64 -9.90
CA ASP A 287 -1.38 7.69 -9.36
C ASP A 287 -1.67 7.94 -7.88
N GLN A 288 -2.77 7.38 -7.42
CA GLN A 288 -3.13 7.35 -6.02
C GLN A 288 -2.48 6.14 -5.35
N THR A 289 -1.83 6.36 -4.21
CA THR A 289 -1.26 5.28 -3.41
C THR A 289 -1.39 5.55 -1.92
N SER A 290 -1.03 4.57 -1.10
CA SER A 290 -0.98 4.76 0.34
C SER A 290 0.43 4.95 0.84
N MET A 291 0.68 6.09 1.49
CA MET A 291 1.99 6.42 2.09
C MET A 291 2.32 5.54 3.28
N ILE A 292 1.31 4.95 3.92
CA ILE A 292 1.55 3.96 4.98
C ILE A 292 2.35 2.77 4.47
N CYS A 293 2.21 2.46 3.17
CA CYS A 293 2.88 1.34 2.54
C CYS A 293 4.34 1.60 2.19
N VAL A 294 4.87 2.81 2.45
CA VAL A 294 6.30 3.14 2.25
C VAL A 294 6.91 3.84 3.47
N ARG A 295 6.14 3.91 4.58
CA ARG A 295 6.52 4.52 5.87
C ARG A 295 7.84 3.99 6.43
N ASP A 296 8.23 2.81 5.99
CA ASP A 296 9.49 2.16 6.27
C ASP A 296 10.76 2.86 5.78
N GLY A 297 10.60 3.97 5.06
CA GLY A 297 11.73 4.69 4.52
C GLY A 297 12.24 4.09 3.21
N ARG A 298 11.51 3.17 2.57
CA ARG A 298 11.83 2.80 1.19
C ARG A 298 11.70 3.98 0.26
N TRP A 299 10.64 4.76 0.45
CA TRP A 299 10.57 6.09 -0.13
C TRP A 299 11.16 7.05 0.89
N ARG A 300 12.14 7.85 0.45
CA ARG A 300 12.89 8.75 1.32
C ARG A 300 12.54 10.17 1.04
N VAL A 301 12.15 10.89 2.08
CA VAL A 301 11.82 12.31 1.98
C VAL A 301 13.12 13.08 1.84
N LEU A 302 13.34 13.64 0.65
CA LEU A 302 14.50 14.48 0.35
C LEU A 302 14.31 15.90 0.88
N GLY A 303 13.07 16.38 0.88
CA GLY A 303 12.73 17.73 1.31
C GLY A 303 11.36 18.15 0.81
N TYR A 304 11.07 19.45 0.92
CA TYR A 304 9.80 20.04 0.52
C TYR A 304 10.04 21.15 -0.49
N ARG A 305 9.31 21.11 -1.60
CA ARG A 305 9.26 22.21 -2.54
C ARG A 305 8.64 23.44 -1.88
N GLU A 306 9.34 24.55 -1.90
CA GLU A 306 8.79 25.83 -1.45
C GLU A 306 7.68 26.29 -2.40
N ASN A 307 6.56 26.77 -1.83
CA ASN A 307 5.41 27.27 -2.59
C ASN A 307 4.81 26.25 -3.57
N HIS A 308 4.64 24.99 -3.14
CA HIS A 308 3.92 23.98 -3.91
C HIS A 308 2.51 24.45 -4.29
N ASP A 309 2.28 24.62 -5.59
CA ASP A 309 0.99 24.97 -6.16
C ASP A 309 0.32 23.72 -6.75
N THR A 310 -0.75 23.27 -6.12
CA THR A 310 -1.52 22.09 -6.55
C THR A 310 -2.15 22.28 -7.93
N LEU A 311 -2.38 23.51 -8.39
CA LEU A 311 -2.91 23.78 -9.74
C LEU A 311 -1.83 23.55 -10.80
N SER A 312 -0.59 23.96 -10.56
CA SER A 312 0.52 23.66 -11.48
C SER A 312 0.83 22.16 -11.56
N TRP A 313 0.72 21.43 -10.44
CA TRP A 313 0.92 19.98 -10.37
C TRP A 313 -0.41 19.22 -10.44
N THR A 314 -1.19 19.49 -11.50
CA THR A 314 -2.53 18.91 -11.69
C THR A 314 -2.51 17.39 -11.88
N TRP A 315 -3.51 16.72 -11.32
CA TRP A 315 -3.89 15.34 -11.60
C TRP A 315 -5.39 15.26 -11.90
N PRO A 316 -5.88 14.21 -12.58
CA PRO A 316 -7.30 14.12 -12.92
C PRO A 316 -8.17 13.83 -11.70
N VAL A 317 -9.27 14.57 -11.54
CA VAL A 317 -10.34 14.20 -10.58
C VAL A 317 -10.87 12.83 -10.95
N SER A 318 -11.08 11.96 -9.95
CA SER A 318 -11.60 10.62 -10.20
C SER A 318 -13.10 10.63 -10.49
N TRP A 319 -13.48 10.03 -11.62
CA TRP A 319 -14.87 9.91 -12.05
C TRP A 319 -15.13 8.62 -12.83
N ILE A 320 -16.40 8.22 -12.89
CA ILE A 320 -16.90 7.06 -13.63
C ILE A 320 -17.96 7.55 -14.62
N ARG A 321 -17.82 7.26 -15.91
CA ARG A 321 -18.80 7.63 -16.94
C ARG A 321 -19.95 6.64 -16.94
N ASP A 322 -21.17 7.15 -17.07
CA ASP A 322 -22.34 6.33 -17.34
C ASP A 322 -22.38 6.01 -18.86
N GLU A 323 -22.19 4.74 -19.22
CA GLU A 323 -22.14 4.33 -20.62
C GLU A 323 -23.52 4.41 -21.30
N ASP A 324 -24.61 4.18 -20.56
CA ASP A 324 -25.98 4.29 -21.10
C ASP A 324 -26.37 5.75 -21.35
N ARG A 325 -25.71 6.69 -20.65
CA ARG A 325 -25.89 8.15 -20.78
C ARG A 325 -24.64 8.86 -21.27
N ARG A 326 -23.83 8.17 -22.08
CA ARG A 326 -22.54 8.67 -22.58
C ARG A 326 -22.66 9.98 -23.37
N GLU A 327 -23.66 10.06 -24.25
CA GLU A 327 -23.93 11.24 -25.11
C GLU A 327 -24.45 12.43 -24.31
N GLN A 328 -25.05 12.18 -23.14
CA GLN A 328 -25.49 13.21 -22.19
C GLN A 328 -24.34 13.71 -21.32
N GLY A 329 -23.18 13.03 -21.36
CA GLY A 329 -22.00 13.43 -20.58
C GLY A 329 -22.13 13.16 -19.09
N VAL A 330 -22.97 12.19 -18.71
CA VAL A 330 -23.20 11.86 -17.31
C VAL A 330 -21.99 11.13 -16.73
N ILE A 331 -21.50 11.63 -15.60
CA ILE A 331 -20.43 11.01 -14.81
C ILE A 331 -20.81 10.93 -13.33
N TYR A 332 -20.16 10.02 -12.61
CA TYR A 332 -20.23 9.88 -11.17
C TYR A 332 -18.89 10.26 -10.56
N VAL A 333 -18.88 11.33 -9.79
CA VAL A 333 -17.71 11.77 -9.02
C VAL A 333 -17.83 11.28 -7.60
N ARG A 334 -16.80 10.61 -7.10
CA ARG A 334 -16.76 10.20 -5.70
C ARG A 334 -16.44 11.43 -4.84
N VAL A 335 -17.33 11.75 -3.90
CA VAL A 335 -17.18 12.90 -2.98
C VAL A 335 -16.97 12.50 -1.52
N ASP A 336 -17.24 11.24 -1.17
CA ASP A 336 -16.69 10.62 0.02
C ASP A 336 -16.42 9.14 -0.21
N GLY A 337 -15.76 8.46 0.74
CA GLY A 337 -15.42 7.04 0.65
C GLY A 337 -16.59 6.11 0.29
N THR A 338 -17.84 6.59 0.31
CA THR A 338 -19.04 5.82 -0.03
C THR A 338 -20.02 6.53 -0.98
N ARG A 339 -19.94 7.85 -1.12
CA ARG A 339 -20.91 8.68 -1.85
C ARG A 339 -20.39 9.08 -3.22
N TYR A 340 -21.24 8.88 -4.22
CA TYR A 340 -21.08 9.38 -5.57
C TYR A 340 -22.08 10.50 -5.81
N ILE A 341 -21.64 11.54 -6.51
CA ILE A 341 -22.49 12.58 -7.06
C ILE A 341 -22.51 12.41 -8.57
N GLU A 342 -23.72 12.25 -9.11
CA GLU A 342 -23.96 12.31 -10.54
C GLU A 342 -23.78 13.76 -11.03
N LEU A 343 -23.07 13.98 -12.13
CA LEU A 343 -22.88 15.28 -12.77
C LEU A 343 -23.08 15.13 -14.27
N GLU A 344 -23.58 16.19 -14.91
CA GLU A 344 -23.62 16.31 -16.36
C GLU A 344 -22.46 17.23 -16.78
N ILE A 345 -21.50 16.68 -17.52
CA ILE A 345 -20.36 17.41 -18.05
C ILE A 345 -20.40 17.35 -19.56
N GLU A 346 -20.15 18.47 -20.23
CA GLU A 346 -20.17 18.52 -21.70
C GLU A 346 -19.26 17.40 -22.30
N PRO A 347 -19.80 16.48 -23.12
CA PRO A 347 -19.06 15.29 -23.57
C PRO A 347 -17.71 15.59 -24.21
N ARG A 348 -17.64 16.67 -25.00
CA ARG A 348 -16.40 17.11 -25.67
C ARG A 348 -15.27 17.45 -24.70
N LEU A 349 -15.60 17.87 -23.46
CA LEU A 349 -14.61 18.16 -22.43
C LEU A 349 -14.03 16.86 -21.87
N LEU A 350 -14.88 15.86 -21.62
CA LEU A 350 -14.44 14.54 -21.16
C LEU A 350 -13.54 13.85 -22.19
N ASP A 351 -13.83 14.05 -23.48
CA ASP A 351 -13.07 13.48 -24.59
C ASP A 351 -11.71 14.18 -24.83
N LEU A 352 -11.38 15.27 -24.09
CA LEU A 352 -10.06 15.92 -24.14
C LEU A 352 -8.93 15.04 -23.60
N ASP A 353 -9.22 14.11 -22.67
CA ASP A 353 -8.26 13.07 -22.28
C ASP A 353 -8.57 11.78 -23.05
N PRO A 354 -7.93 11.54 -24.21
CA PRO A 354 -8.26 10.40 -25.07
C PRO A 354 -7.95 9.04 -24.43
N ARG A 355 -7.22 9.02 -23.31
CA ARG A 355 -6.94 7.80 -22.56
C ARG A 355 -8.03 7.50 -21.52
N ALA A 356 -8.70 8.54 -21.01
CA ALA A 356 -9.87 8.36 -20.18
C ALA A 356 -11.00 7.73 -21.00
N LYS A 357 -11.52 6.58 -20.55
CA LYS A 357 -12.68 5.92 -21.18
C LYS A 357 -13.88 6.00 -20.24
N HIS A 358 -14.20 4.88 -19.59
CA HIS A 358 -15.30 4.76 -18.63
C HIS A 358 -14.91 5.22 -17.22
N THR A 359 -13.61 5.37 -16.92
CA THR A 359 -13.10 5.87 -15.62
C THR A 359 -11.91 6.78 -15.82
N CYS A 360 -11.72 7.71 -14.90
CA CYS A 360 -10.51 8.52 -14.79
C CYS A 360 -9.94 8.39 -13.36
N ALA A 361 -8.61 8.21 -13.30
CA ALA A 361 -7.80 7.87 -12.12
C ALA A 361 -8.03 6.46 -11.54
N GLY A 362 -6.91 5.77 -11.30
CA GLY A 362 -6.85 4.50 -10.58
C GLY A 362 -6.20 4.67 -9.22
N SER A 363 -6.01 3.55 -8.54
CA SER A 363 -5.14 3.44 -7.37
C SER A 363 -4.12 2.33 -7.64
N LYS A 364 -2.86 2.59 -7.29
CA LYS A 364 -1.78 1.62 -7.40
C LYS A 364 -1.09 1.42 -6.06
N THR A 365 -0.54 0.23 -5.91
CA THR A 365 0.47 -0.02 -4.87
C THR A 365 1.71 0.82 -5.17
N TYR A 366 2.52 1.13 -4.14
CA TYR A 366 3.81 1.80 -4.34
C TYR A 366 4.69 1.06 -5.36
N ARG A 367 4.65 -0.28 -5.37
CA ARG A 367 5.41 -1.12 -6.31
C ARG A 367 4.90 -0.94 -7.74
N GLY A 368 3.58 -0.84 -7.92
CA GLY A 368 3.00 -0.54 -9.22
C GLY A 368 3.53 0.79 -9.77
N ILE A 369 3.69 1.79 -8.92
CA ILE A 369 4.25 3.10 -9.30
C ILE A 369 5.74 2.98 -9.67
N GLU A 370 6.55 2.32 -8.85
CA GLU A 370 7.97 2.07 -9.15
C GLU A 370 8.18 1.33 -10.47
N LEU A 371 7.39 0.27 -10.70
CA LEU A 371 7.42 -0.54 -11.89
C LEU A 371 6.99 0.26 -13.12
N ASP A 372 5.95 1.06 -13.01
CA ASP A 372 5.47 1.86 -14.14
C ASP A 372 6.42 3.00 -14.49
N ILE A 373 7.10 3.60 -13.50
CA ILE A 373 8.19 4.55 -13.75
C ILE A 373 9.31 3.84 -14.51
N ALA A 374 9.78 2.68 -14.02
CA ALA A 374 10.85 1.92 -14.67
C ALA A 374 10.47 1.53 -16.11
N ARG A 375 9.28 0.95 -16.32
CA ARG A 375 8.80 0.57 -17.65
C ARG A 375 8.61 1.77 -18.57
N LEU A 376 8.14 2.91 -18.06
CA LEU A 376 8.06 4.14 -18.86
C LEU A 376 9.45 4.58 -19.33
N LEU A 377 10.45 4.52 -18.44
CA LEU A 377 11.84 4.87 -18.75
C LEU A 377 12.48 3.90 -19.74
N ASP A 378 12.13 2.62 -19.65
CA ASP A 378 12.64 1.58 -20.54
C ASP A 378 11.84 1.48 -21.85
N GLY A 379 10.76 2.27 -22.01
CA GLY A 379 9.91 2.28 -23.20
C GLY A 379 8.98 1.06 -23.33
N THR A 380 8.70 0.36 -22.22
CA THR A 380 8.04 -0.96 -22.16
C THR A 380 6.75 -0.97 -21.35
N LEU A 381 6.00 0.14 -21.33
CA LEU A 381 4.71 0.17 -20.62
C LEU A 381 3.83 -1.02 -21.03
N PRO A 382 3.24 -1.75 -20.05
CA PRO A 382 2.48 -2.95 -20.35
C PRO A 382 1.21 -2.59 -21.11
N ALA A 383 0.73 -3.52 -21.94
CA ALA A 383 -0.55 -3.36 -22.61
C ALA A 383 -1.66 -3.17 -21.57
N ASP A 384 -2.52 -2.19 -21.81
CA ASP A 384 -3.72 -1.98 -21.02
C ASP A 384 -4.59 -3.25 -21.05
N THR A 385 -5.04 -3.65 -19.87
CA THR A 385 -6.02 -4.72 -19.69
C THR A 385 -7.40 -4.12 -19.41
N GLU A 386 -8.42 -4.97 -19.37
CA GLU A 386 -9.78 -4.55 -18.98
C GLU A 386 -9.82 -3.90 -17.57
N TYR A 387 -8.97 -4.38 -16.65
CA TYR A 387 -8.99 -3.99 -15.23
C TYR A 387 -7.81 -3.13 -14.76
N TYR A 388 -6.76 -3.02 -15.56
CA TYR A 388 -5.55 -2.27 -15.24
C TYR A 388 -5.04 -1.55 -16.48
N ARG A 389 -4.93 -0.23 -16.39
CA ARG A 389 -4.50 0.64 -17.48
C ARG A 389 -3.31 1.46 -17.04
N ALA A 390 -2.12 0.98 -17.36
CA ALA A 390 -0.89 1.72 -17.07
C ALA A 390 -0.87 3.05 -17.84
N SER A 391 -1.49 3.08 -19.03
CA SER A 391 -1.54 4.25 -19.88
C SER A 391 -2.31 5.43 -19.27
N ASP A 392 -3.29 5.17 -18.40
CA ASP A 392 -4.12 6.17 -17.71
C ASP A 392 -3.31 7.00 -16.71
N SER A 393 -2.21 6.46 -16.19
CA SER A 393 -1.32 7.13 -15.24
C SER A 393 -0.22 7.94 -15.93
N VAL A 394 -0.05 7.84 -17.26
CA VAL A 394 1.05 8.51 -17.96
C VAL A 394 0.79 10.02 -18.05
N VAL A 395 1.69 10.83 -17.51
CA VAL A 395 1.59 12.28 -17.53
C VAL A 395 2.12 12.82 -18.85
N THR A 396 1.38 13.61 -19.62
CA THR A 396 1.97 14.38 -20.74
C THR A 396 1.49 15.82 -20.66
N PRO A 397 2.19 16.79 -21.29
CA PRO A 397 1.73 18.18 -21.30
C PRO A 397 0.28 18.32 -21.81
N GLU A 398 -0.08 17.55 -22.84
CA GLU A 398 -1.43 17.53 -23.41
C GLU A 398 -2.45 16.99 -22.41
N ARG A 399 -2.12 15.90 -21.70
CA ARG A 399 -3.00 15.32 -20.68
C ARG A 399 -3.14 16.24 -19.48
N MET A 400 -2.08 16.89 -19.04
CA MET A 400 -2.16 17.88 -17.96
C MET A 400 -3.07 19.04 -18.32
N ALA A 401 -2.98 19.56 -19.55
CA ALA A 401 -3.89 20.60 -20.04
C ALA A 401 -5.35 20.11 -20.12
N ALA A 402 -5.58 18.88 -20.57
CA ALA A 402 -6.89 18.25 -20.57
C ALA A 402 -7.45 18.12 -19.14
N TRP A 403 -6.66 17.59 -18.19
CA TRP A 403 -7.06 17.45 -16.79
C TRP A 403 -7.41 18.80 -16.15
N GLN A 404 -6.62 19.84 -16.39
CA GLN A 404 -6.94 21.19 -15.89
C GLN A 404 -8.28 21.71 -16.41
N THR A 405 -8.64 21.36 -17.64
CA THR A 405 -9.90 21.78 -18.27
C THR A 405 -11.07 20.97 -17.72
N VAL A 406 -10.94 19.64 -17.67
CA VAL A 406 -11.94 18.72 -17.15
C VAL A 406 -12.20 18.96 -15.66
N ASN A 407 -11.15 19.07 -14.86
CA ASN A 407 -11.26 19.35 -13.42
C ASN A 407 -12.02 20.66 -13.17
N ARG A 408 -11.74 21.72 -13.94
CA ARG A 408 -12.47 22.99 -13.83
C ARG A 408 -13.96 22.83 -14.10
N ALA A 409 -14.32 22.07 -15.13
CA ALA A 409 -15.73 21.78 -15.44
C ALA A 409 -16.40 20.96 -14.31
N ILE A 410 -15.72 19.93 -13.81
CA ILE A 410 -16.22 19.10 -12.71
C ILE A 410 -16.40 19.93 -11.43
N TYR A 411 -15.43 20.74 -11.04
CA TYR A 411 -15.53 21.57 -9.85
C TYR A 411 -16.65 22.62 -9.98
N ALA A 412 -16.84 23.22 -11.15
CA ALA A 412 -17.95 24.14 -11.40
C ALA A 412 -19.32 23.43 -11.21
N ALA A 413 -19.49 22.25 -11.81
CA ALA A 413 -20.72 21.45 -11.68
C ALA A 413 -20.94 20.94 -10.24
N LEU A 414 -19.88 20.59 -9.52
CA LEU A 414 -19.96 20.24 -8.10
C LEU A 414 -20.40 21.42 -7.25
N VAL A 415 -19.87 22.62 -7.49
CA VAL A 415 -20.26 23.84 -6.75
C VAL A 415 -21.72 24.19 -7.02
N GLU A 416 -22.21 24.06 -8.25
CA GLU A 416 -23.63 24.25 -8.57
C GLU A 416 -24.50 23.24 -7.80
N LYS A 417 -24.21 21.94 -7.96
CA LYS A 417 -25.01 20.86 -7.37
C LYS A 417 -24.97 20.81 -5.85
N LEU A 418 -23.83 21.17 -5.24
CA LEU A 418 -23.67 21.21 -3.78
C LEU A 418 -24.03 22.57 -3.19
N GLY A 419 -23.90 23.66 -3.95
CA GLY A 419 -24.40 24.98 -3.61
C GLY A 419 -25.92 24.98 -3.49
N ASP A 420 -26.59 24.25 -4.39
CA ASP A 420 -28.04 23.98 -4.29
C ASP A 420 -28.39 23.11 -3.07
N ALA A 421 -27.49 22.20 -2.66
CA ALA A 421 -27.64 21.41 -1.45
C ALA A 421 -27.28 22.18 -0.16
N ALA A 422 -26.58 23.33 -0.26
CA ALA A 422 -26.16 24.15 0.88
C ALA A 422 -27.29 25.02 1.47
N GLY A 423 -28.53 24.85 1.00
CA GLY A 423 -29.72 25.10 1.81
C GLY A 423 -29.77 24.25 3.10
N ASP A 424 -28.91 23.22 3.21
CA ASP A 424 -28.79 22.32 4.36
C ASP A 424 -27.33 22.22 4.89
N GLY A 425 -26.71 23.37 5.14
CA GLY A 425 -25.89 23.56 6.35
C GLY A 425 -24.61 22.74 6.61
N ARG A 426 -23.86 22.22 5.63
CA ARG A 426 -22.48 21.71 5.86
C ARG A 426 -21.53 22.06 4.70
N ARG A 427 -20.43 22.76 5.03
CA ARG A 427 -19.37 23.18 4.09
C ARG A 427 -18.44 22.02 3.71
N LEU A 428 -18.00 22.06 2.45
CA LEU A 428 -17.00 21.22 1.76
C LEU A 428 -15.67 21.10 2.49
#